data_AF-A0AAN9UYS2-F1
#
_entry.id   AF-A0AAN9UYS2-F1
#
_cell.length_a   1.000
_cell.length_b   1.000
_cell.length_c   1.000
_cell.angle_alpha   90.00
_cell.angle_beta   90.00
_cell.angle_gamma   90.00
#
_symmetry.space_group_name_H-M   'P 1'
#
loop_
_entity.id
_entity.type
_entity.pdbx_description
1 polymer ?
#
loop_
_entity_poly.entity_id
_entity_poly.type
_entity_poly.pdbx_seq_one_letter_code
_entity_poly.pdbx_strand_id
1 'polypeptide(L)'
;MLAAMTVIRSQEDLKDKLEAASSVSPDHPVVITKFIEGAQEIDVDGVASKGNLLVHAISEHVEHAGVHSGDATLVLPPVNLDDNTMKRLKEIAQKVAKAWSITGPFNMQIIKADNPEGGEPALKVIECNLRASRSFPFVSKVLGTNFIDVATKALVGQSVPEPKDLMAVKRDYLATKVPQFSWTRLAGADPFLGVEMSSTGEMACFGKDLVEAYWTSMQSAMNFRMPEPGEGILFGGDVSKSWLTTIADYLSPLGYKFYAADKHVKEFLESSTKEKVNVEVIEFPKEDKRALREVFEKYDIRGVFNLAMARAKTTLDVDYVMRRNAVDFGVPLFMEPQVSKSDTMETIRCDMC
;
A
#
# COMPACT_ATOMS: atom_id res chain seq x y z
N MET A 1 -5.40 10.47 -21.03
CA MET A 1 -6.70 10.41 -20.34
C MET A 1 -6.39 9.98 -18.91
N LEU A 2 -6.11 10.93 -18.02
CA LEU A 2 -5.98 10.64 -16.59
C LEU A 2 -7.40 10.69 -16.03
N ALA A 3 -7.96 9.54 -15.67
CA ALA A 3 -9.22 9.51 -14.94
C ALA A 3 -8.92 10.04 -13.54
N ALA A 4 -9.50 11.19 -13.18
CA ALA A 4 -9.46 11.67 -11.80
C ALA A 4 -10.34 10.75 -10.95
N MET A 5 -9.76 10.08 -9.96
CA MET A 5 -10.44 9.09 -9.12
C MET A 5 -10.57 9.63 -7.69
N THR A 6 -11.72 9.44 -7.05
CA THR A 6 -11.92 9.85 -5.66
C THR A 6 -12.88 8.89 -4.96
N VAL A 7 -12.58 8.53 -3.72
CA VAL A 7 -13.51 7.80 -2.84
C VAL A 7 -14.46 8.79 -2.18
N ILE A 8 -15.76 8.54 -2.34
CA ILE A 8 -16.83 9.37 -1.79
C ILE A 8 -17.37 8.71 -0.52
N ARG A 9 -17.44 9.45 0.59
CA ARG A 9 -17.90 8.93 1.90
C ARG A 9 -19.16 9.58 2.44
N SER A 10 -19.59 10.70 1.85
CA SER A 10 -20.81 11.39 2.22
C SER A 10 -21.56 11.90 0.99
N GLN A 11 -22.84 12.21 1.17
CA GLN A 11 -23.66 12.81 0.13
C GLN A 11 -23.15 14.21 -0.26
N GLU A 12 -22.58 14.94 0.70
CA GLU A 12 -21.95 16.24 0.47
C GLU A 12 -20.70 16.09 -0.41
N ASP A 13 -19.80 15.16 -0.08
CA ASP A 13 -18.61 14.88 -0.89
C ASP A 13 -18.99 14.49 -2.33
N LEU A 14 -20.07 13.72 -2.50
CA LEU A 14 -20.57 13.33 -3.82
C LEU A 14 -20.97 14.55 -4.63
N LYS A 15 -21.75 15.44 -4.02
CA LYS A 15 -22.24 16.66 -4.66
C LYS A 15 -21.07 17.53 -5.10
N ASP A 16 -20.15 17.84 -4.20
CA ASP A 16 -18.99 18.68 -4.46
C ASP A 16 -18.14 18.12 -5.62
N LYS A 17 -17.97 16.80 -5.67
CA LYS A 17 -17.17 16.13 -6.70
C LYS A 17 -17.87 16.08 -8.05
N LEU A 18 -19.19 15.88 -8.09
CA LEU A 18 -19.96 15.94 -9.34
C LEU A 18 -20.02 17.36 -9.91
N GLU A 19 -20.15 18.38 -9.05
CA GLU A 19 -20.07 19.79 -9.47
C GLU A 19 -18.69 20.11 -10.05
N ALA A 20 -17.62 19.69 -9.38
CA ALA A 20 -16.26 19.84 -9.90
C ALA A 20 -16.05 19.08 -11.23
N ALA A 21 -16.48 17.82 -11.33
CA ALA A 21 -16.30 17.01 -12.54
C ALA A 21 -17.10 17.56 -13.74
N SER A 22 -18.35 17.97 -13.52
CA SER A 22 -19.21 18.57 -14.55
C SER A 22 -18.65 19.90 -15.08
N SER A 23 -17.95 20.67 -14.24
CA SER A 23 -17.28 21.90 -14.67
C SER A 23 -16.08 21.65 -15.59
N VAL A 24 -15.43 20.48 -15.47
CA VAL A 24 -14.22 20.12 -16.23
C VAL A 24 -14.57 19.38 -17.52
N SER A 25 -15.63 18.56 -17.52
CA SER A 25 -16.02 17.78 -18.70
C SER A 25 -17.53 17.48 -18.74
N PRO A 26 -18.33 18.38 -19.35
CA PRO A 26 -19.79 18.21 -19.44
C PRO A 26 -20.23 16.96 -20.22
N ASP A 27 -19.41 16.52 -21.19
CA ASP A 27 -19.75 15.49 -22.17
C ASP A 27 -19.30 14.06 -21.78
N HIS A 28 -18.79 13.87 -20.56
CA HIS A 28 -18.28 12.56 -20.13
C HIS A 28 -19.04 12.01 -18.91
N PRO A 29 -19.61 10.78 -19.01
CA PRO A 29 -20.32 10.17 -17.89
C PRO A 29 -19.36 9.84 -16.75
N VAL A 30 -19.81 10.10 -15.51
CA VAL A 30 -19.09 9.68 -14.29
C VAL A 30 -19.44 8.23 -13.98
N VAL A 31 -18.42 7.38 -13.84
CA VAL A 31 -18.59 5.98 -13.43
C VAL A 31 -18.58 5.92 -11.90
N ILE A 32 -19.61 5.31 -11.32
CA ILE A 32 -19.74 5.10 -9.88
C ILE A 32 -19.65 3.60 -9.61
N THR A 33 -18.70 3.20 -8.76
CA THR A 33 -18.53 1.82 -8.31
C THR A 33 -18.57 1.75 -6.79
N LYS A 34 -19.02 0.62 -6.24
CA LYS A 34 -19.03 0.39 -4.80
C LYS A 34 -17.60 0.19 -4.30
N PHE A 35 -17.15 1.06 -3.39
CA PHE A 35 -15.91 0.86 -2.65
C PHE A 35 -16.08 -0.27 -1.62
N ILE A 36 -15.12 -1.19 -1.55
CA ILE A 36 -15.16 -2.34 -0.64
C ILE A 36 -14.09 -2.13 0.43
N GLU A 37 -14.50 -1.57 1.56
CA GLU A 37 -13.58 -1.25 2.67
C GLU A 37 -12.92 -2.51 3.26
N GLY A 38 -11.64 -2.41 3.59
CA GLY A 38 -10.88 -3.49 4.25
C GLY A 38 -10.56 -4.68 3.35
N ALA A 39 -10.88 -4.62 2.06
CA ALA A 39 -10.61 -5.72 1.15
C ALA A 39 -9.14 -5.74 0.71
N GLN A 40 -8.61 -6.95 0.49
CA GLN A 40 -7.25 -7.14 -0.02
C GLN A 40 -7.23 -6.96 -1.54
N GLU A 41 -6.22 -6.29 -2.07
CA GLU A 41 -5.98 -6.20 -3.52
C GLU A 41 -4.91 -7.22 -3.95
N ILE A 42 -5.11 -7.81 -5.13
CA ILE A 42 -4.28 -8.86 -5.69
C ILE A 42 -4.00 -8.53 -7.16
N ASP A 43 -2.72 -8.55 -7.53
CA ASP A 43 -2.28 -8.41 -8.92
C ASP A 43 -2.03 -9.79 -9.52
N VAL A 44 -2.59 -10.03 -10.71
CA VAL A 44 -2.36 -11.24 -11.50
C VAL A 44 -1.74 -10.85 -12.84
N ASP A 45 -0.44 -11.04 -12.98
CA ASP A 45 0.28 -10.85 -14.24
C ASP A 45 0.28 -12.15 -15.03
N GLY A 46 -0.05 -12.10 -16.32
CA GLY A 46 -0.17 -13.28 -17.15
C GLY A 46 0.34 -13.07 -18.58
N VAL A 47 0.73 -14.16 -19.21
CA VAL A 47 0.99 -14.20 -20.65
C VAL A 47 0.16 -15.31 -21.24
N ALA A 48 -0.58 -15.03 -22.30
CA ALA A 48 -1.40 -16.00 -23.00
C ALA A 48 -1.05 -16.10 -24.48
N SER A 49 -1.42 -17.20 -25.12
CA SER A 49 -1.38 -17.38 -26.57
C SER A 49 -2.68 -18.01 -27.03
N LYS A 50 -3.40 -17.32 -27.92
CA LYS A 50 -4.72 -17.73 -28.43
C LYS A 50 -5.70 -18.08 -27.31
N GLY A 51 -5.66 -17.32 -26.23
CA GLY A 51 -6.49 -17.50 -25.03
C GLY A 51 -6.04 -18.60 -24.07
N ASN A 52 -4.96 -19.33 -24.36
CA ASN A 52 -4.36 -20.27 -23.43
C ASN A 52 -3.32 -19.57 -22.56
N LEU A 53 -3.49 -19.63 -21.24
CA LEU A 53 -2.55 -19.05 -20.27
C LEU A 53 -1.24 -19.84 -20.27
N LEU A 54 -0.13 -19.19 -20.63
CA LEU A 54 1.21 -19.78 -20.70
C LEU A 54 1.92 -19.70 -19.35
N VAL A 55 2.02 -18.50 -18.78
CA VAL A 55 2.63 -18.26 -17.46
C VAL A 55 1.80 -17.22 -16.71
N HIS A 56 1.86 -17.27 -15.38
CA HIS A 56 1.22 -16.28 -14.52
C HIS A 56 2.00 -16.10 -13.22
N ALA A 57 1.80 -14.93 -12.60
CA ALA A 57 2.27 -14.57 -11.28
C ALA A 57 1.09 -13.96 -10.52
N ILE A 58 0.91 -14.36 -9.26
CA ILE A 58 -0.09 -13.80 -8.36
C ILE A 58 0.69 -13.11 -7.25
N SER A 59 0.55 -11.80 -7.13
CA SER A 59 1.18 -10.99 -6.08
C SER A 59 0.10 -10.41 -5.18
N GLU A 60 0.29 -10.48 -3.86
CA GLU A 60 -0.62 -9.84 -2.92
C GLU A 60 -0.12 -8.44 -2.55
N HIS A 61 -1.06 -7.51 -2.35
CA HIS A 61 -0.72 -6.19 -1.81
C HIS A 61 -0.69 -6.27 -0.28
N VAL A 62 0.21 -5.50 0.35
CA VAL A 62 0.19 -5.28 1.81
C VAL A 62 -0.95 -4.33 2.17
N GLU A 63 -1.07 -3.23 1.44
CA GLU A 63 -2.10 -2.22 1.60
C GLU A 63 -3.46 -2.75 1.13
N HIS A 64 -4.54 -2.25 1.74
CA HIS A 64 -5.89 -2.59 1.31
C HIS A 64 -6.27 -1.88 0.01
N ALA A 65 -7.25 -2.45 -0.69
CA ALA A 65 -7.86 -1.85 -1.87
C ALA A 65 -8.33 -0.42 -1.55
N GLY A 66 -7.88 0.53 -2.36
CA GLY A 66 -8.04 1.97 -2.10
C GLY A 66 -6.72 2.74 -2.08
N VAL A 67 -5.60 2.05 -1.84
CA VAL A 67 -4.27 2.49 -2.27
C VAL A 67 -4.05 1.98 -3.69
N HIS A 68 -3.72 2.88 -4.62
CA HIS A 68 -3.49 2.49 -6.00
C HIS A 68 -2.30 1.51 -6.12
N SER A 69 -2.42 0.46 -6.94
CA SER A 69 -1.41 -0.60 -7.06
C SER A 69 0.03 -0.15 -7.35
N GLY A 70 0.20 0.98 -8.02
CA GLY A 70 1.51 1.61 -8.22
C GLY A 70 2.18 2.04 -6.92
N ASP A 71 1.38 2.52 -5.97
CA ASP A 71 1.78 2.98 -4.64
C ASP A 71 1.68 1.88 -3.58
N ALA A 72 1.24 0.68 -3.96
CA ALA A 72 1.18 -0.46 -3.07
C ALA A 72 2.53 -1.23 -3.04
N THR A 73 2.75 -1.86 -1.90
CA THR A 73 3.76 -2.86 -1.64
C THR A 73 3.25 -4.22 -2.13
N LEU A 74 4.01 -4.88 -2.99
CA LEU A 74 3.68 -6.22 -3.50
C LEU A 74 4.51 -7.28 -2.80
N VAL A 75 3.92 -8.43 -2.50
CA VAL A 75 4.59 -9.63 -1.97
C VAL A 75 4.46 -10.78 -2.97
N LEU A 76 5.58 -11.42 -3.29
CA LEU A 76 5.63 -12.56 -4.22
C LEU A 76 6.71 -13.57 -3.81
N PRO A 77 6.39 -14.87 -3.68
CA PRO A 77 5.04 -15.47 -3.64
C PRO A 77 4.16 -14.88 -2.53
N PRO A 78 2.82 -14.90 -2.67
CA PRO A 78 1.92 -14.40 -1.64
C PRO A 78 1.99 -15.30 -0.39
N VAL A 79 1.97 -14.70 0.80
CA VAL A 79 2.09 -15.43 2.08
C VAL A 79 0.75 -15.59 2.79
N ASN A 80 -0.24 -14.75 2.49
CA ASN A 80 -1.56 -14.77 3.15
C ASN A 80 -2.69 -15.36 2.27
N LEU A 81 -2.37 -15.94 1.12
CA LEU A 81 -3.35 -16.55 0.22
C LEU A 81 -3.32 -18.08 0.33
N ASP A 82 -4.48 -18.68 0.61
CA ASP A 82 -4.62 -20.14 0.63
C ASP A 82 -4.65 -20.76 -0.78
N ASP A 83 -4.35 -22.06 -0.87
CA ASP A 83 -4.27 -22.80 -2.13
C ASP A 83 -5.57 -22.75 -2.96
N ASN A 84 -6.74 -22.73 -2.30
CA ASN A 84 -8.02 -22.66 -2.98
C ASN A 84 -8.24 -21.26 -3.58
N THR A 85 -7.90 -20.21 -2.85
CA THR A 85 -7.88 -18.83 -3.37
C THR A 85 -6.92 -18.70 -4.56
N MET A 86 -5.70 -19.22 -4.45
CA MET A 86 -4.71 -19.24 -5.55
C MET A 86 -5.24 -19.94 -6.80
N LYS A 87 -5.89 -21.10 -6.62
CA LYS A 87 -6.52 -21.84 -7.71
C LYS A 87 -7.64 -21.03 -8.37
N ARG A 88 -8.52 -20.41 -7.59
CA ARG A 88 -9.65 -19.59 -8.11
C ARG A 88 -9.14 -18.37 -8.88
N LEU A 89 -8.08 -17.72 -8.40
CA LEU A 89 -7.42 -16.60 -9.11
C LEU A 89 -6.86 -17.04 -10.47
N LYS A 90 -6.18 -18.19 -10.52
CA LYS A 90 -5.70 -18.79 -11.77
C LYS A 90 -6.85 -19.13 -12.73
N GLU A 91 -7.94 -19.71 -12.23
CA GLU A 91 -9.13 -20.01 -13.03
C GLU A 91 -9.76 -18.74 -13.62
N ILE A 92 -9.83 -17.66 -12.84
CA ILE A 92 -10.29 -16.35 -13.31
C ILE A 92 -9.39 -15.86 -14.45
N ALA A 93 -8.07 -15.90 -14.28
CA ALA A 93 -7.12 -15.49 -15.32
C ALA A 93 -7.25 -16.32 -16.61
N GLN A 94 -7.44 -17.64 -16.49
CA GLN A 94 -7.68 -18.52 -17.63
C GLN A 94 -9.01 -18.20 -18.35
N LYS A 95 -10.09 -17.96 -17.60
CA LYS A 95 -11.39 -17.58 -18.17
C LYS A 95 -11.31 -16.26 -18.92
N VAL A 96 -10.63 -15.26 -18.36
CA VAL A 96 -10.42 -13.95 -19.01
C VAL A 96 -9.55 -14.10 -20.25
N ALA A 97 -8.42 -14.81 -20.16
CA ALA A 97 -7.55 -15.06 -21.32
C ALA A 97 -8.32 -15.71 -22.48
N LYS A 98 -9.14 -16.73 -22.18
CA LYS A 98 -9.96 -17.42 -23.16
C LYS A 98 -11.05 -16.54 -23.75
N ALA A 99 -11.78 -15.79 -22.92
CA ALA A 99 -12.89 -14.95 -23.37
C ALA A 99 -12.45 -13.87 -24.37
N TRP A 100 -11.28 -13.28 -24.15
CA TRP A 100 -10.71 -12.24 -25.02
C TRP A 100 -9.74 -12.79 -26.08
N SER A 101 -9.56 -14.12 -26.15
CA SER A 101 -8.58 -14.77 -27.03
C SER A 101 -7.18 -14.14 -26.94
N ILE A 102 -6.74 -13.81 -25.73
CA ILE A 102 -5.52 -13.02 -25.49
C ILE A 102 -4.31 -13.73 -26.09
N THR A 103 -3.50 -12.97 -26.84
CA THR A 103 -2.16 -13.35 -27.27
C THR A 103 -1.21 -12.23 -26.89
N GLY A 104 -0.25 -12.51 -26.00
CA GLY A 104 0.64 -11.51 -25.42
C GLY A 104 0.43 -11.32 -23.91
N PRO A 105 0.99 -10.22 -23.35
CA PRO A 105 0.95 -9.95 -21.92
C PRO A 105 -0.39 -9.33 -21.51
N PHE A 106 -0.85 -9.66 -20.32
CA PHE A 106 -1.98 -9.00 -19.67
C PHE A 106 -1.78 -8.95 -18.16
N ASN A 107 -2.54 -8.08 -17.51
CA ASN A 107 -2.58 -7.94 -16.06
C ASN A 107 -4.02 -7.79 -15.60
N MET A 108 -4.35 -8.40 -14.47
CA MET A 108 -5.64 -8.26 -13.81
C MET A 108 -5.45 -7.80 -12.39
N GLN A 109 -6.36 -6.95 -11.94
CA GLN A 109 -6.44 -6.53 -10.54
C GLN A 109 -7.71 -7.07 -9.93
N ILE A 110 -7.60 -7.71 -8.77
CA ILE A 110 -8.69 -8.44 -8.14
C ILE A 110 -8.81 -8.04 -6.67
N ILE A 111 -10.03 -7.75 -6.25
CA ILE A 111 -10.38 -7.59 -4.83
C ILE A 111 -10.71 -8.96 -4.26
N LYS A 112 -10.07 -9.31 -3.15
CA LYS A 112 -10.47 -10.39 -2.24
C LYS A 112 -11.21 -9.78 -1.06
N ALA A 113 -12.54 -9.92 -1.08
CA ALA A 113 -13.43 -9.41 -0.03
C ALA A 113 -13.95 -10.56 0.82
N ASP A 114 -13.97 -10.38 2.13
CA ASP A 114 -14.57 -11.35 3.04
C ASP A 114 -16.07 -11.50 2.77
N ASN A 115 -16.56 -12.72 2.98
CA ASN A 115 -17.99 -13.00 2.86
C ASN A 115 -18.69 -12.74 4.21
N PRO A 116 -19.63 -11.79 4.29
CA PRO A 116 -20.36 -11.50 5.53
C PRO A 116 -21.13 -12.70 6.09
N GLU A 117 -21.52 -13.65 5.24
CA GLU A 117 -22.26 -14.86 5.62
C GLU A 117 -21.32 -16.03 6.00
N GLY A 118 -20.00 -15.79 6.00
CA GLY A 118 -18.98 -16.82 6.17
C GLY A 118 -18.72 -17.64 4.89
N GLY A 119 -17.66 -18.45 4.91
CA GLY A 119 -17.24 -19.27 3.77
C GLY A 119 -16.16 -18.63 2.91
N GLU A 120 -16.11 -19.00 1.63
CA GLU A 120 -15.05 -18.54 0.73
C GLU A 120 -15.12 -17.03 0.48
N PRO A 121 -13.96 -16.33 0.42
CA PRO A 121 -13.94 -14.93 0.08
C PRO A 121 -14.42 -14.70 -1.36
N ALA A 122 -15.09 -13.58 -1.58
CA ALA A 122 -15.50 -13.14 -2.90
C ALA A 122 -14.30 -12.54 -3.65
N LEU A 123 -13.98 -13.10 -4.82
CA LEU A 123 -12.97 -12.57 -5.74
C LEU A 123 -13.67 -11.74 -6.82
N LYS A 124 -13.40 -10.43 -6.83
CA LYS A 124 -14.03 -9.48 -7.77
C LYS A 124 -12.96 -8.82 -8.64
N VAL A 125 -13.10 -8.94 -9.95
CA VAL A 125 -12.19 -8.27 -10.89
C VAL A 125 -12.45 -6.76 -10.85
N ILE A 126 -11.41 -5.97 -10.61
CA ILE A 126 -11.43 -4.51 -10.74
C ILE A 126 -11.28 -4.16 -12.22
N GLU A 127 -10.17 -4.58 -12.82
CA GLU A 127 -9.83 -4.29 -14.20
C GLU A 127 -8.96 -5.39 -14.84
N CYS A 128 -8.88 -5.35 -16.16
CA CYS A 128 -7.99 -6.18 -16.97
C CYS A 128 -7.29 -5.31 -18.01
N ASN A 129 -5.97 -5.22 -17.90
CA ASN A 129 -5.10 -4.52 -18.83
C ASN A 129 -4.56 -5.51 -19.86
N LEU A 130 -4.96 -5.40 -21.13
CA LEU A 130 -4.46 -6.21 -22.24
C LEU A 130 -3.09 -5.73 -22.74
N ARG A 131 -2.14 -5.58 -21.81
CA ARG A 131 -0.77 -5.13 -22.04
C ARG A 131 0.12 -5.57 -20.87
N ALA A 132 1.44 -5.38 -21.03
CA ALA A 132 2.36 -5.50 -19.90
C ALA A 132 2.02 -4.44 -18.83
N SER A 133 2.01 -4.88 -17.57
CA SER A 133 1.92 -3.99 -16.41
C SER A 133 3.31 -3.57 -15.94
N ARG A 134 3.34 -2.64 -14.98
CA ARG A 134 4.58 -2.16 -14.36
C ARG A 134 5.27 -3.24 -13.51
N SER A 135 4.54 -4.26 -13.05
CA SER A 135 5.07 -5.35 -12.21
C SER A 135 5.75 -6.47 -13.01
N PHE A 136 5.64 -6.50 -14.35
CA PHE A 136 6.28 -7.53 -15.19
C PHE A 136 7.79 -7.73 -14.92
N PRO A 137 8.61 -6.66 -14.76
CA PRO A 137 10.02 -6.80 -14.41
C PRO A 137 10.21 -7.46 -13.03
N PHE A 138 9.40 -7.08 -12.04
CA PHE A 138 9.44 -7.66 -10.69
C PHE A 138 9.10 -9.16 -10.74
N VAL A 139 7.94 -9.53 -11.27
CA VAL A 139 7.51 -10.94 -11.32
C VAL A 139 8.45 -11.81 -12.16
N SER A 140 9.04 -11.26 -13.23
CA SER A 140 9.99 -11.99 -14.06
C SER A 140 11.28 -12.33 -13.32
N LYS A 141 11.81 -11.38 -12.53
CA LYS A 141 13.02 -11.58 -11.71
C LYS A 141 12.76 -12.57 -10.59
N VAL A 142 11.63 -12.43 -9.88
CA VAL A 142 11.28 -13.28 -8.73
C VAL A 142 11.00 -14.72 -9.16
N LEU A 143 10.28 -14.92 -10.27
CA LEU A 143 9.93 -16.27 -10.73
C LEU A 143 11.01 -16.92 -11.60
N GLY A 144 12.05 -16.19 -11.99
CA GLY A 144 13.14 -16.67 -12.82
C GLY A 144 12.73 -16.98 -14.27
N THR A 145 11.69 -16.30 -14.77
CA THR A 145 11.20 -16.46 -16.15
C THR A 145 10.89 -15.09 -16.72
N ASN A 146 11.47 -14.75 -17.87
CA ASN A 146 11.20 -13.46 -18.51
C ASN A 146 9.81 -13.47 -19.20
N PHE A 147 8.82 -12.85 -18.57
CA PHE A 147 7.45 -12.82 -19.09
C PHE A 147 7.37 -12.06 -20.42
N ILE A 148 8.22 -11.06 -20.65
CA ILE A 148 8.25 -10.30 -21.91
C ILE A 148 8.81 -11.17 -23.06
N ASP A 149 9.78 -12.04 -22.78
CA ASP A 149 10.27 -13.02 -23.77
C ASP A 149 9.15 -14.01 -24.16
N VAL A 150 8.44 -14.57 -23.17
CA VAL A 150 7.28 -15.45 -23.40
C VAL A 150 6.20 -14.72 -24.21
N ALA A 151 5.90 -13.47 -23.87
CA ALA A 151 4.91 -12.66 -24.55
C ALA A 151 5.30 -12.35 -26.00
N THR A 152 6.58 -12.04 -26.23
CA THR A 152 7.11 -11.76 -27.58
C THR A 152 7.01 -12.99 -28.46
N LYS A 153 7.41 -14.17 -27.95
CA LYS A 153 7.26 -15.46 -28.65
C LYS A 153 5.80 -15.75 -29.00
N ALA A 154 4.88 -15.51 -28.06
CA ALA A 154 3.44 -15.67 -28.29
C ALA A 154 2.91 -14.73 -29.38
N LEU A 155 3.27 -13.44 -29.35
CA LEU A 155 2.85 -12.44 -30.33
C LEU A 155 3.37 -12.72 -31.75
N VAL A 156 4.63 -13.16 -31.87
CA VAL A 156 5.25 -13.51 -33.16
C VAL A 156 4.81 -14.90 -33.66
N GLY A 157 4.29 -15.74 -32.76
CA GLY A 157 3.87 -17.11 -33.08
C GLY A 157 5.04 -18.06 -33.34
N GLN A 158 6.25 -17.72 -32.88
CA GLN A 158 7.46 -18.52 -33.06
C GLN A 158 8.00 -18.97 -31.71
N SER A 159 8.35 -20.26 -31.60
CA SER A 159 8.91 -20.86 -30.38
C SER A 159 8.08 -20.56 -29.12
N VAL A 160 6.75 -20.56 -29.27
CA VAL A 160 5.82 -20.35 -28.15
C VAL A 160 6.05 -21.46 -27.12
N PRO A 161 6.39 -21.14 -25.86
CA PRO A 161 6.64 -22.16 -24.86
C PRO A 161 5.32 -22.83 -24.44
N GLU A 162 5.42 -24.06 -23.95
CA GLU A 162 4.29 -24.75 -23.33
C GLU A 162 3.86 -24.06 -22.03
N PRO A 163 2.57 -24.13 -21.67
CA PRO A 163 2.08 -23.62 -20.39
C PRO A 163 2.85 -24.20 -19.19
N LYS A 164 3.29 -23.32 -18.29
CA LYS A 164 4.00 -23.67 -17.07
C LYS A 164 3.42 -22.93 -15.87
N ASP A 165 3.08 -23.70 -14.85
CA ASP A 165 2.68 -23.14 -13.56
C ASP A 165 3.92 -22.81 -12.72
N LEU A 166 4.36 -21.55 -12.79
CA LEU A 166 5.49 -21.06 -12.01
C LEU A 166 5.17 -20.90 -10.52
N MET A 167 3.89 -20.77 -10.15
CA MET A 167 3.43 -20.58 -8.77
C MET A 167 3.41 -21.91 -8.00
N ALA A 168 3.27 -23.03 -8.69
CA ALA A 168 3.38 -24.37 -8.08
C ALA A 168 4.81 -24.73 -7.63
N VAL A 169 5.82 -23.98 -8.08
CA VAL A 169 7.22 -24.21 -7.69
C VAL A 169 7.47 -23.60 -6.30
N LYS A 170 7.78 -24.44 -5.32
CA LYS A 170 8.21 -23.99 -3.99
C LYS A 170 9.54 -23.25 -4.08
N ARG A 171 9.63 -22.13 -3.38
CA ARG A 171 10.83 -21.30 -3.26
C ARG A 171 11.16 -21.14 -1.79
N ASP A 172 12.45 -21.02 -1.49
CA ASP A 172 13.03 -20.78 -0.17
C ASP A 172 13.27 -19.27 0.08
N TYR A 173 12.73 -18.43 -0.79
CA TYR A 173 12.75 -16.98 -0.70
C TYR A 173 11.39 -16.41 -1.08
N LEU A 174 11.19 -15.18 -0.67
CA LEU A 174 10.17 -14.29 -1.21
C LEU A 174 10.78 -12.93 -1.53
N ALA A 175 10.03 -12.12 -2.24
CA ALA A 175 10.41 -10.77 -2.57
C ALA A 175 9.27 -9.79 -2.27
N THR A 176 9.65 -8.60 -1.82
CA THR A 176 8.73 -7.48 -1.70
C THR A 176 9.12 -6.40 -2.69
N LYS A 177 8.15 -5.76 -3.33
CA LYS A 177 8.33 -4.52 -4.08
C LYS A 177 7.71 -3.40 -3.27
N VAL A 178 8.47 -2.37 -2.92
CA VAL A 178 8.02 -1.20 -2.16
C VAL A 178 8.04 0.03 -3.08
N PRO A 179 7.02 0.91 -3.03
CA PRO A 179 6.99 2.16 -3.79
C PRO A 179 8.04 3.17 -3.31
N GLN A 180 8.60 3.95 -4.23
CA GLN A 180 9.45 5.10 -3.93
C GLN A 180 8.69 6.40 -4.24
N PHE A 181 8.59 7.29 -3.26
CA PHE A 181 7.94 8.59 -3.40
C PHE A 181 8.95 9.73 -3.50
N SER A 182 8.54 10.83 -4.12
CA SER A 182 9.32 12.05 -4.30
C SER A 182 8.75 13.24 -3.52
N TRP A 183 8.12 12.99 -2.37
CA TRP A 183 7.44 14.02 -1.57
C TRP A 183 8.34 15.18 -1.17
N THR A 184 9.64 14.93 -0.94
CA THR A 184 10.65 15.96 -0.62
C THR A 184 10.87 16.97 -1.75
N ARG A 185 10.54 16.60 -3.00
CA ARG A 185 10.64 17.46 -4.19
C ARG A 185 9.33 18.17 -4.52
N LEU A 186 8.22 17.75 -3.91
CA LEU A 186 6.87 18.26 -4.18
C LEU A 186 6.40 19.12 -3.00
N ALA A 187 6.90 20.36 -2.95
CA ALA A 187 6.53 21.31 -1.90
C ALA A 187 5.01 21.59 -1.92
N GLY A 188 4.38 21.55 -0.75
CA GLY A 188 2.93 21.75 -0.61
C GLY A 188 2.06 20.55 -0.97
N ALA A 189 2.63 19.47 -1.54
CA ALA A 189 1.88 18.23 -1.75
C ALA A 189 1.65 17.53 -0.41
N ASP A 190 0.43 17.07 -0.17
CA ASP A 190 0.09 16.24 0.99
C ASP A 190 0.59 14.80 0.80
N PRO A 191 1.56 14.32 1.60
CA PRO A 191 2.00 12.93 1.57
C PRO A 191 0.86 12.04 2.08
N PHE A 192 0.06 11.51 1.16
CA PHE A 192 -1.13 10.71 1.47
C PHE A 192 -1.38 9.72 0.32
N LEU A 193 -1.60 8.46 0.67
CA LEU A 193 -1.90 7.39 -0.28
C LEU A 193 -3.39 7.34 -0.58
N GLY A 194 -3.75 7.10 -1.84
CA GLY A 194 -5.15 6.95 -2.23
C GLY A 194 -5.29 6.25 -3.58
N VAL A 195 -6.45 6.41 -4.19
CA VAL A 195 -6.82 5.76 -5.46
C VAL A 195 -6.06 6.28 -6.68
N GLU A 196 -5.31 7.38 -6.53
CA GLU A 196 -4.43 7.92 -7.56
C GLU A 196 -2.96 7.65 -7.22
N MET A 197 -2.22 7.16 -8.21
CA MET A 197 -0.79 6.87 -8.08
C MET A 197 0.03 8.15 -7.89
N SER A 198 0.90 8.15 -6.89
CA SER A 198 1.80 9.25 -6.56
C SER A 198 3.28 8.85 -6.50
N SER A 199 3.58 7.54 -6.45
CA SER A 199 4.95 7.03 -6.47
C SER A 199 5.64 7.30 -7.80
N THR A 200 6.95 7.51 -7.73
CA THR A 200 7.82 7.85 -8.87
C THR A 200 8.76 6.72 -9.27
N GLY A 201 8.81 5.66 -8.47
CA GLY A 201 9.66 4.51 -8.70
C GLY A 201 9.33 3.37 -7.73
N GLU A 202 10.16 2.35 -7.74
CA GLU A 202 10.00 1.16 -6.93
C GLU A 202 11.37 0.54 -6.61
N MET A 203 11.43 -0.16 -5.48
CA MET A 203 12.56 -0.98 -5.07
C MET A 203 12.03 -2.37 -4.78
N ALA A 204 12.84 -3.39 -5.03
CA ALA A 204 12.46 -4.76 -4.71
C ALA A 204 13.64 -5.52 -4.11
N CYS A 205 13.40 -6.16 -2.98
CA CYS A 205 14.39 -6.96 -2.26
C CYS A 205 13.86 -8.36 -2.01
N PHE A 206 14.80 -9.31 -1.92
CA PHE A 206 14.53 -10.69 -1.55
C PHE A 206 14.80 -10.88 -0.06
N GLY A 207 14.12 -11.84 0.55
CA GLY A 207 14.34 -12.31 1.92
C GLY A 207 13.87 -13.75 2.09
N LYS A 208 14.24 -14.39 3.20
CA LYS A 208 13.80 -15.75 3.54
C LYS A 208 12.34 -15.77 4.00
N ASP A 209 11.89 -14.67 4.59
CA ASP A 209 10.53 -14.45 5.06
C ASP A 209 10.06 -13.02 4.77
N LEU A 210 8.81 -12.71 5.16
CA LEU A 210 8.15 -11.44 4.83
C LEU A 210 8.87 -10.29 5.53
N VAL A 211 9.29 -10.52 6.77
CA VAL A 211 9.97 -9.57 7.62
C VAL A 211 11.30 -9.16 6.98
N GLU A 212 12.15 -10.12 6.63
CA GLU A 212 13.47 -9.87 6.02
C GLU A 212 13.34 -9.15 4.67
N ALA A 213 12.45 -9.63 3.80
CA ALA A 213 12.28 -9.04 2.48
C ALA A 213 11.71 -7.61 2.56
N TYR A 214 10.67 -7.40 3.38
CA TYR A 214 10.06 -6.08 3.57
C TYR A 214 11.06 -5.10 4.19
N TRP A 215 11.77 -5.53 5.24
CA TRP A 215 12.75 -4.68 5.91
C TRP A 215 13.89 -4.26 5.01
N THR A 216 14.43 -5.19 4.24
CA THR A 216 15.49 -4.91 3.28
C THR A 216 15.02 -3.92 2.21
N SER A 217 13.77 -4.03 1.76
CA SER A 217 13.15 -3.08 0.83
C SER A 217 12.98 -1.69 1.46
N MET A 218 12.54 -1.61 2.72
CA MET A 218 12.37 -0.34 3.44
C MET A 218 13.71 0.36 3.72
N GLN A 219 14.74 -0.38 4.14
CA GLN A 219 16.09 0.18 4.34
C GLN A 219 16.73 0.64 3.03
N SER A 220 16.31 0.08 1.89
CA SER A 220 16.74 0.55 0.57
C SER A 220 16.09 1.88 0.17
N ALA A 221 15.03 2.31 0.86
CA ALA A 221 14.37 3.59 0.59
C ALA A 221 15.30 4.76 0.93
N MET A 222 15.31 5.76 0.05
CA MET A 222 16.22 6.89 0.17
C MET A 222 16.04 7.63 1.50
N ASN A 223 17.13 7.79 2.26
CA ASN A 223 17.17 8.49 3.55
C ASN A 223 16.24 7.90 4.62
N PHE A 224 15.86 6.62 4.51
CA PHE A 224 15.15 5.95 5.58
C PHE A 224 16.12 5.70 6.76
N ARG A 225 15.73 6.18 7.94
CA ARG A 225 16.39 5.86 9.21
C ARG A 225 15.33 5.35 10.16
N MET A 226 15.53 4.18 10.73
CA MET A 226 14.66 3.68 11.76
C MET A 226 14.79 4.52 13.05
N PRO A 227 13.67 4.88 13.71
CA PRO A 227 13.73 5.43 15.06
C PRO A 227 14.32 4.41 16.04
N GLU A 228 15.12 4.85 17.00
CA GLU A 228 15.72 4.01 18.05
C GLU A 228 14.96 4.14 19.38
N PRO A 229 14.96 3.10 20.25
CA PRO A 229 14.44 3.20 21.61
C PRO A 229 14.93 4.45 22.36
N GLY A 230 14.02 5.14 23.03
CA GLY A 230 14.28 6.39 23.73
C GLY A 230 14.04 7.67 22.90
N GLU A 231 13.96 7.55 21.57
CA GLU A 231 13.56 8.62 20.66
C GLU A 231 12.03 8.80 20.66
N GLY A 232 11.56 9.93 20.13
CA GLY A 232 10.16 10.32 20.08
C GLY A 232 9.40 9.77 18.88
N ILE A 233 8.21 9.24 19.13
CA ILE A 233 7.24 8.80 18.13
C ILE A 233 5.99 9.67 18.23
N LEU A 234 5.64 10.33 17.13
CA LEU A 234 4.46 11.20 17.04
C LEU A 234 3.29 10.45 16.40
N PHE A 235 2.17 10.37 17.12
CA PHE A 235 0.92 9.75 16.66
C PHE A 235 -0.12 10.78 16.22
N GLY A 236 -0.78 10.51 15.10
CA GLY A 236 -1.91 11.29 14.58
C GLY A 236 -2.78 10.48 13.63
N GLY A 237 -3.84 11.09 13.12
CA GLY A 237 -4.85 10.43 12.28
C GLY A 237 -6.07 9.94 13.06
N ASP A 238 -6.72 8.92 12.52
CA ASP A 238 -8.06 8.52 12.91
C ASP A 238 -8.10 7.66 14.20
N VAL A 239 -9.01 8.00 15.12
CA VAL A 239 -9.22 7.31 16.41
C VAL A 239 -10.45 6.40 16.43
N SER A 240 -11.19 6.27 15.32
CA SER A 240 -12.34 5.36 15.21
C SER A 240 -11.93 3.90 15.04
N LYS A 241 -10.66 3.67 14.68
CA LYS A 241 -10.07 2.34 14.45
C LYS A 241 -8.96 2.07 15.46
N SER A 242 -8.74 0.80 15.78
CA SER A 242 -7.71 0.34 16.72
C SER A 242 -6.29 0.30 16.13
N TRP A 243 -6.03 0.98 15.02
CA TRP A 243 -4.73 0.89 14.33
C TRP A 243 -3.62 1.54 15.16
N LEU A 244 -3.84 2.76 15.62
CA LEU A 244 -2.87 3.48 16.44
C LEU A 244 -2.58 2.75 17.76
N THR A 245 -3.61 2.16 18.40
CA THR A 245 -3.43 1.40 19.64
C THR A 245 -2.66 0.11 19.41
N THR A 246 -2.88 -0.58 18.29
CA THR A 246 -2.10 -1.78 17.93
C THR A 246 -0.61 -1.45 17.78
N ILE A 247 -0.28 -0.32 17.17
CA ILE A 247 1.11 0.15 17.01
C ILE A 247 1.69 0.56 18.36
N ALA A 248 0.94 1.33 19.15
CA ALA A 248 1.39 1.78 20.47
C ALA A 248 1.63 0.59 21.42
N ASP A 249 0.76 -0.42 21.43
CA ASP A 249 0.95 -1.67 22.18
C ASP A 249 2.24 -2.40 21.77
N TYR A 250 2.56 -2.38 20.47
CA TYR A 250 3.76 -3.01 19.95
C TYR A 250 5.05 -2.24 20.32
N LEU A 251 5.01 -0.91 20.26
CA LEU A 251 6.16 -0.04 20.53
C LEU A 251 6.40 0.22 22.03
N SER A 252 5.35 0.15 22.85
CA SER A 252 5.39 0.39 24.31
C SER A 252 6.52 -0.36 25.02
N PRO A 253 6.65 -1.70 24.87
CA PRO A 253 7.69 -2.45 25.56
C PRO A 253 9.12 -2.15 25.06
N LEU A 254 9.26 -1.44 23.93
CA LEU A 254 10.55 -1.17 23.30
C LEU A 254 11.20 0.13 23.84
N GLY A 255 10.48 0.94 24.62
CA GLY A 255 11.05 2.11 25.30
C GLY A 255 11.05 3.42 24.51
N TYR A 256 10.20 3.55 23.49
CA TYR A 256 9.98 4.81 22.78
C TYR A 256 9.20 5.83 23.62
N LYS A 257 9.38 7.13 23.34
CA LYS A 257 8.56 8.20 23.94
C LYS A 257 7.39 8.53 23.03
N PHE A 258 6.17 8.52 23.54
CA PHE A 258 4.98 8.76 22.73
C PHE A 258 4.48 10.19 22.85
N TYR A 259 4.24 10.80 21.70
CA TYR A 259 3.74 12.16 21.57
C TYR A 259 2.49 12.21 20.70
N ALA A 260 1.63 13.18 20.94
CA ALA A 260 0.46 13.47 20.11
C ALA A 260 0.29 14.98 19.92
N ALA A 261 -0.20 15.39 18.74
CA ALA A 261 -0.55 16.78 18.46
C ALA A 261 -1.97 17.16 18.94
N ASP A 262 -2.87 16.17 19.10
CA ASP A 262 -4.24 16.35 19.57
C ASP A 262 -4.45 15.57 20.89
N LYS A 263 -5.18 16.18 21.82
CA LYS A 263 -5.59 15.58 23.08
C LYS A 263 -6.47 14.35 22.87
N HIS A 264 -7.31 14.33 21.83
CA HIS A 264 -8.14 13.17 21.52
C HIS A 264 -7.33 11.92 21.19
N VAL A 265 -6.21 12.07 20.46
CA VAL A 265 -5.30 10.96 20.14
C VAL A 265 -4.63 10.43 21.41
N LYS A 266 -4.17 11.33 22.31
CA LYS A 266 -3.67 10.95 23.63
C LYS A 266 -4.72 10.14 24.42
N GLU A 267 -5.92 10.68 24.57
CA GLU A 267 -6.98 10.04 25.35
C GLU A 267 -7.35 8.66 24.79
N PHE A 268 -7.43 8.54 23.46
CA PHE A 268 -7.68 7.28 22.78
C PHE A 268 -6.58 6.25 23.05
N LEU A 269 -5.31 6.63 22.87
CA LEU A 269 -4.18 5.74 23.12
C LEU A 269 -4.13 5.30 24.58
N GLU A 270 -4.19 6.23 25.54
CA GLU A 270 -4.09 5.90 26.97
C GLU A 270 -5.27 5.06 27.50
N SER A 271 -6.44 5.14 26.87
CA SER A 271 -7.64 4.41 27.29
C SER A 271 -7.84 3.05 26.60
N SER A 272 -7.27 2.87 25.40
CA SER A 272 -7.60 1.76 24.51
C SER A 272 -6.42 0.81 24.20
N THR A 273 -5.21 1.14 24.64
CA THR A 273 -4.07 0.21 24.61
C THR A 273 -4.22 -0.89 25.66
N LYS A 274 -3.66 -2.06 25.37
CA LYS A 274 -3.63 -3.20 26.32
C LYS A 274 -2.71 -2.89 27.50
N GLU A 275 -1.58 -2.24 27.23
CA GLU A 275 -0.66 -1.77 28.26
C GLU A 275 -0.87 -0.29 28.55
N LYS A 276 -0.57 0.15 29.78
CA LYS A 276 -0.64 1.57 30.11
C LYS A 276 0.50 2.31 29.42
N VAL A 277 0.17 3.03 28.36
CA VAL A 277 1.09 3.95 27.69
C VAL A 277 0.96 5.35 28.29
N ASN A 278 2.05 6.13 28.28
CA ASN A 278 2.02 7.54 28.63
C ASN A 278 2.27 8.34 27.35
N VAL A 279 1.31 9.18 26.96
CA VAL A 279 1.40 10.01 25.76
C VAL A 279 1.42 11.47 26.16
N GLU A 280 2.45 12.22 25.77
CA GLU A 280 2.52 13.66 26.02
C GLU A 280 1.92 14.44 24.84
N VAL A 281 1.03 15.40 25.13
CA VAL A 281 0.54 16.33 24.10
C VAL A 281 1.55 17.44 23.95
N ILE A 282 2.06 17.63 22.73
CA ILE A 282 3.05 18.64 22.40
C ILE A 282 2.41 19.85 21.74
N GLU A 283 3.02 21.02 21.92
CA GLU A 283 2.64 22.21 21.15
C GLU A 283 2.88 21.97 19.65
N PHE A 284 1.91 22.33 18.82
CA PHE A 284 1.96 22.06 17.39
C PHE A 284 1.62 23.31 16.57
N PRO A 285 2.60 24.22 16.34
CA PRO A 285 2.39 25.48 15.64
C PRO A 285 2.19 25.24 14.14
N LYS A 286 0.93 25.10 13.71
CA LYS A 286 0.54 24.72 12.34
C LYS A 286 0.92 25.74 11.27
N GLU A 287 1.04 27.01 11.65
CA GLU A 287 1.32 28.11 10.74
C GLU A 287 2.81 28.48 10.67
N ASP A 288 3.62 28.06 11.65
CA ASP A 288 5.04 28.40 11.75
C ASP A 288 5.91 27.14 11.66
N LYS A 289 6.45 26.91 10.46
CA LYS A 289 7.36 25.79 10.17
C LYS A 289 8.66 25.84 10.98
N ARG A 290 9.15 27.02 11.37
CA ARG A 290 10.39 27.13 12.17
C ARG A 290 10.12 26.70 13.60
N ALA A 291 9.04 27.23 14.20
CA ALA A 291 8.61 26.81 15.53
C ALA A 291 8.29 25.30 15.56
N LEU A 292 7.68 24.76 14.49
CA LEU A 292 7.40 23.33 14.41
C LEU A 292 8.67 22.48 14.33
N ARG A 293 9.70 22.97 13.64
CA ARG A 293 11.01 22.31 13.64
C ARG A 293 11.64 22.29 15.03
N GLU A 294 11.55 23.40 15.77
CA GLU A 294 12.03 23.48 17.15
C GLU A 294 11.29 22.48 18.06
N VAL A 295 10.00 22.25 17.83
CA VAL A 295 9.22 21.20 18.52
C VAL A 295 9.76 19.81 18.20
N PHE A 296 9.97 19.48 16.92
CA PHE A 296 10.54 18.18 16.52
C PHE A 296 11.92 17.93 17.14
N GLU A 297 12.76 18.97 17.20
CA GLU A 297 14.09 18.90 17.83
C GLU A 297 14.01 18.80 19.36
N LYS A 298 13.14 19.58 20.02
CA LYS A 298 12.95 19.58 21.48
C LYS A 298 12.48 18.22 22.02
N TYR A 299 11.56 17.57 21.31
CA TYR A 299 10.98 16.28 21.69
C TYR A 299 11.68 15.09 21.05
N ASP A 300 12.76 15.33 20.29
CA ASP A 300 13.52 14.34 19.54
C ASP A 300 12.61 13.40 18.73
N ILE A 301 11.70 13.97 17.93
CA ILE A 301 10.75 13.22 17.13
C ILE A 301 11.47 12.60 15.94
N ARG A 302 11.52 11.27 15.91
CA ARG A 302 12.26 10.47 14.92
C ARG A 302 11.40 9.49 14.14
N GLY A 303 10.12 9.34 14.48
CA GLY A 303 9.14 8.64 13.66
C GLY A 303 7.75 9.27 13.79
N VAL A 304 6.98 9.24 12.70
CA VAL A 304 5.60 9.73 12.68
C VAL A 304 4.66 8.65 12.16
N PHE A 305 3.66 8.30 12.96
CA PHE A 305 2.52 7.49 12.53
C PHE A 305 1.31 8.41 12.35
N ASN A 306 0.88 8.62 11.10
CA ASN A 306 -0.31 9.41 10.80
C ASN A 306 -1.30 8.59 9.96
N LEU A 307 -2.25 7.95 10.63
CA LEU A 307 -3.19 7.00 10.01
C LEU A 307 -4.54 7.65 9.73
N ALA A 308 -4.55 8.71 8.91
CA ALA A 308 -5.76 9.42 8.54
C ALA A 308 -6.59 8.63 7.49
N MET A 309 -7.91 8.62 7.63
CA MET A 309 -8.79 7.96 6.65
C MET A 309 -9.00 8.78 5.38
N ALA A 310 -8.79 10.10 5.44
CA ALA A 310 -9.04 11.01 4.32
C ALA A 310 -7.89 12.00 4.15
N ARG A 311 -7.72 12.45 2.91
CA ARG A 311 -6.81 13.55 2.59
C ARG A 311 -7.29 14.81 3.32
N ALA A 312 -6.34 15.60 3.81
CA ALA A 312 -6.68 16.83 4.51
C ALA A 312 -7.40 17.82 3.60
N LYS A 313 -8.40 18.53 4.12
CA LYS A 313 -9.16 19.54 3.37
C LYS A 313 -8.35 20.82 3.17
N THR A 314 -7.43 21.13 4.09
CA THR A 314 -6.62 22.35 4.07
C THR A 314 -5.18 22.07 4.47
N THR A 315 -4.27 22.98 4.14
CA THR A 315 -2.87 22.92 4.55
C THR A 315 -2.63 23.29 6.02
N LEU A 316 -3.69 23.69 6.75
CA LEU A 316 -3.66 23.99 8.18
C LEU A 316 -4.32 22.88 9.03
N ASP A 317 -4.71 21.80 8.38
CA ASP A 317 -5.13 20.57 9.03
C ASP A 317 -3.94 19.95 9.78
N VAL A 318 -4.19 19.46 11.00
CA VAL A 318 -3.14 18.90 11.86
C VAL A 318 -2.45 17.72 11.18
N ASP A 319 -3.22 16.85 10.52
CA ASP A 319 -2.68 15.65 9.89
C ASP A 319 -1.86 15.99 8.64
N TYR A 320 -2.29 16.98 7.86
CA TYR A 320 -1.47 17.50 6.75
C TYR A 320 -0.13 18.03 7.27
N VAL A 321 -0.18 18.89 8.30
CA VAL A 321 1.04 19.51 8.85
C VAL A 321 1.97 18.44 9.41
N MET A 322 1.45 17.42 10.10
CA MET A 322 2.23 16.27 10.58
C MET A 322 2.92 15.53 9.43
N ARG A 323 2.16 15.07 8.43
CA ARG A 323 2.70 14.29 7.31
C ARG A 323 3.71 15.10 6.49
N ARG A 324 3.37 16.34 6.16
CA ARG A 324 4.20 17.23 5.35
C ARG A 324 5.53 17.55 6.04
N ASN A 325 5.49 17.84 7.33
CA ASN A 325 6.71 18.20 8.07
C ASN A 325 7.54 16.98 8.45
N ALA A 326 6.95 15.79 8.64
CA ALA A 326 7.73 14.56 8.74
C ALA A 326 8.64 14.39 7.51
N VAL A 327 8.06 14.51 6.31
CA VAL A 327 8.84 14.45 5.06
C VAL A 327 9.86 15.59 4.96
N ASP A 328 9.46 16.84 5.24
CA ASP A 328 10.34 18.00 5.09
C ASP A 328 11.53 17.99 6.06
N PHE A 329 11.36 17.37 7.23
CA PHE A 329 12.40 17.23 8.24
C PHE A 329 13.21 15.93 8.12
N GLY A 330 12.90 15.09 7.13
CA GLY A 330 13.58 13.81 6.92
C GLY A 330 13.27 12.77 7.99
N VAL A 331 12.08 12.87 8.60
CA VAL A 331 11.56 11.91 9.59
C VAL A 331 10.69 10.87 8.86
N PRO A 332 10.90 9.56 9.07
CA PRO A 332 10.05 8.51 8.53
C PRO A 332 8.57 8.74 8.84
N LEU A 333 7.74 8.64 7.80
CA LEU A 333 6.30 8.76 7.89
C LEU A 333 5.65 7.41 7.55
N PHE A 334 4.91 6.87 8.52
CA PHE A 334 4.05 5.70 8.36
C PHE A 334 2.60 6.18 8.28
N MET A 335 1.96 5.93 7.13
CA MET A 335 0.62 6.48 6.83
C MET A 335 -0.41 5.42 6.44
N GLU A 336 -0.03 4.15 6.44
CA GLU A 336 -0.90 3.03 6.06
C GLU A 336 -0.94 1.98 7.18
N PRO A 337 -2.12 1.71 7.77
CA PRO A 337 -2.28 0.76 8.86
C PRO A 337 -1.71 -0.62 8.57
N GLN A 338 -1.86 -1.17 7.36
CA GLN A 338 -1.41 -2.54 7.07
C GLN A 338 0.12 -2.67 7.10
N VAL A 339 0.81 -1.68 6.56
CA VAL A 339 2.27 -1.54 6.65
C VAL A 339 2.74 -1.37 8.10
N SER A 340 1.85 -0.89 8.96
CA SER A 340 2.13 -0.63 10.37
C SER A 340 1.65 -1.76 11.30
N LYS A 341 1.29 -2.93 10.77
CA LYS A 341 0.88 -4.10 11.58
C LYS A 341 2.09 -4.89 12.10
N SER A 342 1.85 -5.66 13.17
CA SER A 342 2.85 -6.49 13.88
C SER A 342 3.77 -7.28 12.97
N ASP A 343 3.25 -7.90 11.92
CA ASP A 343 4.05 -8.81 11.08
C ASP A 343 5.00 -8.04 10.16
N THR A 344 4.71 -6.77 9.90
CA THR A 344 5.59 -5.82 9.20
C THR A 344 6.47 -5.03 10.17
N MET A 345 5.98 -4.80 11.39
CA MET A 345 6.67 -4.12 12.49
C MET A 345 7.58 -5.03 13.31
N GLU A 346 7.50 -6.36 13.18
CA GLU A 346 8.39 -7.36 13.82
C GLU A 346 9.86 -7.09 13.50
N THR A 347 10.09 -6.42 12.38
CA THR A 347 11.34 -5.80 11.95
C THR A 347 11.97 -4.86 13.00
N ILE A 348 11.16 -4.10 13.75
CA ILE A 348 11.65 -3.21 14.81
C ILE A 348 12.29 -3.98 15.96
N ARG A 349 11.79 -5.18 16.25
CA ARG A 349 12.34 -6.00 17.32
C ARG A 349 13.60 -6.76 16.91
N CYS A 350 13.72 -7.16 15.63
CA CYS A 350 14.83 -7.99 15.16
C CYS A 350 16.18 -7.26 15.09
N ASP A 351 16.21 -5.95 14.81
CA ASP A 351 17.47 -5.18 14.81
C ASP A 351 17.97 -4.81 16.23
N MET A 352 17.22 -5.17 17.28
CA MET A 352 17.55 -4.87 18.68
C MET A 352 18.03 -6.09 19.49
N CYS A 353 18.18 -7.26 18.86
CA CYS A 353 18.67 -8.49 19.49
C CYS A 353 20.05 -8.91 18.96
#